data_AF-A0A519SRV0-F1
#
_entry.id   AF-A0A519SRV0-F1
#
_cell.length_a   1.000
_cell.length_b   1.000
_cell.length_c   1.000
_cell.angle_alpha   90.00
_cell.angle_beta   90.00
_cell.angle_gamma   90.00
#
_symmetry.space_group_name_H-M   'P 1'
#
loop_
_entity.id
_entity.type
_entity.pdbx_description
1 polymer ?
#
loop_
_entity_poly.entity_id
_entity_poly.type
_entity_poly.pdbx_seq_one_letter_code
_entity_poly.pdbx_strand_id
1 'polypeptide(L)'
;MTSSYQYILDFLYEISEPKFNRERLAIVFDTVSNAELIAKVDQSKLIVDSTSKQQSEVDLSLLPFQLYFDEKDFLQRINKGSWGKSIFILKEKAFYNPLNRVTEIKGTVDENYWLINNNHCYFDLLTFLKQHEHPGGAIFYFVDYFSWDTGTMVFTTLKKEGQLKIKFTSNGIDLPGDLDLTRQLKRLTDAFADPGKQFPKFIKSEIVVQLSKFTSSELMIKLVENLSSIINIAEQNFEIYLHDLSLENLKKDYIDYKNKYFNQFRDILSKLTNQVIGLPVTIAASIFGTYKISDSPITLLIILTVFLLYVVYSIFLLKLQKTDISDIKIMFDKDFLYLENSPFFQKFPDQLIDFKNTKVSFLQRVKYLNIAVDVYYVFFVVGVLLFTLYILIQLMTPALTITVFLLALFIEDF
;
A
#
# COMPACT_ATOMS: atom_id res chain seq x y z
N MET A 1 -10.53 -15.43 -42.00
CA MET A 1 -9.78 -16.54 -42.61
C MET A 1 -9.78 -16.34 -44.12
N THR A 2 -8.67 -16.61 -44.81
CA THR A 2 -8.69 -16.60 -46.29
C THR A 2 -9.50 -17.81 -46.79
N SER A 3 -10.18 -17.69 -47.93
CA SER A 3 -10.99 -18.78 -48.53
C SER A 3 -10.24 -20.12 -48.59
N SER A 4 -8.93 -20.10 -48.87
CA SER A 4 -8.08 -21.30 -48.90
C SER A 4 -8.01 -22.09 -47.58
N TYR A 5 -8.13 -21.44 -46.40
CA TYR A 5 -8.10 -22.15 -45.11
C TYR A 5 -9.39 -22.94 -44.89
N GLN A 6 -10.52 -22.34 -45.25
CA GLN A 6 -11.82 -22.98 -45.08
C GLN A 6 -11.92 -24.25 -45.93
N TYR A 7 -11.46 -24.20 -47.18
CA TYR A 7 -11.43 -25.40 -48.04
C TYR A 7 -10.61 -26.55 -47.46
N ILE A 8 -9.47 -26.27 -46.83
CA ILE A 8 -8.64 -27.29 -46.20
C ILE A 8 -9.36 -27.87 -44.96
N LEU A 9 -9.99 -27.02 -44.14
CA LEU A 9 -10.72 -27.49 -42.97
C LEU A 9 -11.95 -28.31 -43.36
N ASP A 10 -12.73 -27.85 -44.34
CA ASP A 10 -13.90 -28.57 -44.88
C ASP A 10 -13.48 -29.94 -45.41
N PHE A 11 -12.37 -30.00 -46.16
CA PHE A 11 -11.78 -31.27 -46.60
C PHE A 11 -11.45 -32.17 -45.41
N LEU A 12 -10.70 -31.68 -44.42
CA LEU A 12 -10.33 -32.47 -43.23
C LEU A 12 -11.54 -32.90 -42.38
N TYR A 13 -12.62 -32.11 -42.35
CA TYR A 13 -13.85 -32.44 -41.66
C TYR A 13 -14.64 -33.55 -42.36
N GLU A 14 -14.53 -33.66 -43.67
CA GLU A 14 -15.27 -34.62 -44.49
C GLU A 14 -14.52 -35.97 -44.66
N ILE A 15 -13.21 -36.05 -44.39
CA ILE A 15 -12.45 -37.33 -44.49
C ILE A 15 -13.06 -38.40 -43.59
N SER A 16 -13.40 -39.54 -44.20
CA SER A 16 -13.83 -40.74 -43.50
C SER A 16 -12.64 -41.56 -43.00
N GLU A 17 -12.64 -41.89 -41.69
CA GLU A 17 -11.64 -42.76 -41.03
C GLU A 17 -10.16 -42.42 -41.33
N PRO A 18 -9.72 -41.16 -41.11
CA PRO A 18 -8.33 -40.79 -41.36
C PRO A 18 -7.36 -41.59 -40.47
N LYS A 19 -6.30 -42.12 -41.07
CA LYS A 19 -5.17 -42.74 -40.36
C LYS A 19 -3.99 -41.78 -40.35
N PHE A 20 -3.37 -41.59 -39.19
CA PHE A 20 -2.21 -40.70 -39.09
C PHE A 20 -0.90 -41.47 -39.22
N ASN A 21 -0.13 -41.15 -40.26
CA ASN A 21 1.24 -41.62 -40.42
C ASN A 21 2.20 -40.63 -39.75
N ARG A 22 2.65 -40.98 -38.53
CA ARG A 22 3.53 -40.14 -37.71
C ARG A 22 4.91 -39.92 -38.32
N GLU A 23 5.46 -40.94 -39.00
CA GLU A 23 6.81 -40.88 -39.57
C GLU A 23 6.89 -39.88 -40.73
N ARG A 24 5.81 -39.84 -41.53
CA ARG A 24 5.70 -38.95 -42.70
C ARG A 24 4.99 -37.64 -42.40
N LEU A 25 4.41 -37.48 -41.20
CA LEU A 25 3.49 -36.40 -40.87
C LEU A 25 2.41 -36.26 -41.96
N ALA A 26 1.74 -37.37 -42.28
CA ALA A 26 0.73 -37.43 -43.33
C ALA A 26 -0.59 -38.03 -42.82
N ILE A 27 -1.71 -37.56 -43.37
CA ILE A 27 -3.01 -38.23 -43.18
C ILE A 27 -3.21 -39.19 -44.36
N VAL A 28 -3.40 -40.46 -44.05
CA VAL A 28 -3.69 -41.53 -45.01
C VAL A 28 -5.16 -41.89 -44.93
N PHE A 29 -5.83 -41.92 -46.07
CA PHE A 29 -7.25 -42.26 -46.16
C PHE A 29 -7.55 -43.10 -47.40
N ASP A 30 -8.69 -43.79 -47.38
CA ASP A 30 -9.13 -44.62 -48.50
C ASP A 30 -9.54 -43.74 -49.68
N THR A 31 -8.94 -44.00 -50.84
CA THR A 31 -9.12 -43.20 -52.06
C THR A 31 -10.51 -43.38 -52.65
N VAL A 32 -11.09 -44.58 -52.53
CA VAL A 32 -12.40 -44.90 -53.09
C VAL A 32 -13.51 -44.27 -52.25
N SER A 33 -13.42 -44.37 -50.92
CA SER A 33 -14.39 -43.78 -49.99
C SER A 33 -14.38 -42.25 -49.99
N ASN A 34 -13.30 -41.62 -50.45
CA ASN A 34 -13.13 -40.16 -50.44
C ASN A 34 -12.89 -39.59 -51.86
N ALA A 35 -13.34 -40.26 -52.92
CA ALA A 35 -13.07 -39.84 -54.30
C ALA A 35 -13.63 -38.44 -54.65
N GLU A 36 -14.86 -38.13 -54.20
CA GLU A 36 -15.48 -36.81 -54.41
C GLU A 36 -14.74 -35.69 -53.67
N LEU A 37 -14.18 -36.01 -52.51
CA LEU A 37 -13.36 -35.11 -51.71
C LEU A 37 -12.05 -34.77 -52.42
N ILE A 38 -11.35 -35.78 -52.94
CA ILE A 38 -10.10 -35.59 -53.68
C ILE A 38 -10.33 -34.69 -54.90
N ALA A 39 -11.44 -34.85 -55.63
CA ALA A 39 -11.77 -33.99 -56.77
C ALA A 39 -11.94 -32.49 -56.39
N LYS A 40 -12.31 -32.19 -55.13
CA LYS A 40 -12.38 -30.82 -54.61
C LYS A 40 -11.01 -30.29 -54.17
N VAL A 41 -10.03 -31.14 -53.90
CA VAL A 41 -8.71 -30.78 -53.36
C VAL A 41 -7.86 -29.99 -54.37
N ASP A 42 -8.05 -30.18 -55.67
CA ASP A 42 -7.36 -29.41 -56.72
C ASP A 42 -7.55 -27.88 -56.56
N GLN A 43 -8.58 -27.44 -55.83
CA GLN A 43 -8.86 -26.04 -55.55
C GLN A 43 -8.11 -25.48 -54.32
N SER A 44 -7.64 -26.34 -53.41
CA SER A 44 -7.07 -25.94 -52.11
C SER A 44 -5.53 -25.89 -52.07
N LYS A 45 -4.86 -26.23 -53.18
CA LYS A 45 -3.40 -26.35 -53.30
C LYS A 45 -2.76 -27.40 -52.37
N LEU A 46 -3.55 -28.31 -51.78
CA LEU A 46 -2.98 -29.45 -51.07
C LEU A 46 -2.42 -30.45 -52.09
N ILE A 47 -1.25 -30.99 -51.80
CA ILE A 47 -0.65 -32.07 -52.57
C ILE A 47 -1.18 -33.38 -51.99
N VAL A 48 -1.91 -34.14 -52.81
CA VAL A 48 -2.41 -35.49 -52.48
C VAL A 48 -1.57 -36.49 -53.25
N ASP A 49 -0.74 -37.24 -52.55
CA ASP A 49 0.10 -38.27 -53.15
C ASP A 49 -0.59 -39.64 -53.03
N SER A 50 -0.70 -40.37 -54.14
CA SER A 50 -1.19 -41.74 -54.13
C SER A 50 -0.07 -42.67 -53.64
N THR A 51 -0.21 -43.22 -52.45
CA THR A 51 0.75 -44.19 -51.88
C THR A 51 0.50 -45.61 -52.40
N SER A 52 -0.76 -45.93 -52.73
CA SER A 52 -1.16 -47.17 -53.37
C SER A 52 -2.46 -46.97 -54.17
N LYS A 53 -2.88 -47.98 -54.94
CA LYS A 53 -4.15 -47.94 -55.70
C LYS A 53 -5.40 -47.64 -54.84
N GLN A 54 -5.32 -47.83 -53.52
CA GLN A 54 -6.44 -47.65 -52.60
C GLN A 54 -6.19 -46.57 -51.55
N GLN A 55 -4.97 -46.04 -51.42
CA GLN A 55 -4.62 -45.09 -50.37
C GLN A 55 -4.00 -43.83 -50.95
N SER A 56 -4.49 -42.71 -50.46
CA SER A 56 -3.98 -41.38 -50.73
C SER A 56 -3.45 -40.79 -49.43
N GLU A 57 -2.37 -40.01 -49.52
CA GLU A 57 -1.79 -39.30 -48.39
C GLU A 57 -1.76 -37.79 -48.65
N VAL A 58 -2.00 -37.00 -47.61
CA VAL A 58 -1.83 -35.54 -47.63
C VAL A 58 -0.65 -35.18 -46.73
N ASP A 59 0.35 -34.52 -47.31
CA ASP A 59 1.51 -34.00 -46.58
C ASP A 59 1.08 -32.82 -45.69
N LEU A 60 1.22 -32.97 -44.39
CA LEU A 60 0.80 -31.98 -43.41
C LEU A 60 1.85 -30.87 -43.19
N SER A 61 3.07 -31.05 -43.66
CA SER A 61 4.14 -30.07 -43.50
C SER A 61 3.86 -28.76 -44.24
N LEU A 62 3.04 -28.85 -45.30
CA LEU A 62 2.62 -27.73 -46.14
C LEU A 62 1.40 -26.97 -45.58
N LEU A 63 0.80 -27.45 -44.49
CA LEU A 63 -0.39 -26.81 -43.94
C LEU A 63 -0.07 -25.44 -43.32
N PRO A 64 -0.97 -24.46 -43.48
CA PRO A 64 -0.76 -23.12 -42.94
C PRO A 64 -1.15 -23.04 -41.44
N PHE A 65 -1.39 -24.19 -40.82
CA PHE A 65 -1.71 -24.41 -39.41
C PHE A 65 -1.06 -25.70 -38.92
N GLN A 66 -0.95 -25.88 -37.61
CA GLN A 66 -0.41 -27.08 -37.01
C GLN A 66 -1.51 -28.12 -36.81
N LEU A 67 -1.28 -29.34 -37.31
CA LEU A 67 -2.23 -30.44 -37.18
C LEU A 67 -1.77 -31.46 -36.14
N TYR A 68 -2.71 -31.84 -35.28
CA TYR A 68 -2.61 -32.90 -34.29
C TYR A 68 -3.70 -33.93 -34.56
N PHE A 69 -3.39 -35.20 -34.36
CA PHE A 69 -4.34 -36.27 -34.68
C PHE A 69 -5.49 -36.34 -33.66
N ASP A 70 -5.15 -36.34 -32.38
CA ASP A 70 -6.06 -36.40 -31.24
C ASP A 70 -5.50 -35.55 -30.08
N GLU A 71 -6.27 -35.43 -29.00
CA GLU A 71 -5.87 -34.66 -27.81
C GLU A 71 -4.54 -35.15 -27.19
N LYS A 72 -4.26 -36.46 -27.27
CA LYS A 72 -3.02 -37.05 -26.74
C LYS A 72 -1.81 -36.65 -27.58
N ASP A 73 -1.93 -36.69 -28.91
CA ASP A 73 -0.92 -36.21 -29.84
C ASP A 73 -0.67 -34.71 -29.66
N PHE A 74 -1.75 -33.93 -29.45
CA PHE A 74 -1.68 -32.53 -29.08
C PHE A 74 -0.83 -32.31 -27.82
N LEU A 75 -1.20 -32.94 -26.69
CA LEU A 75 -0.47 -32.79 -25.43
C LEU A 75 1.00 -33.21 -25.53
N GLN A 76 1.32 -34.23 -26.34
CA GLN A 76 2.68 -34.72 -26.51
C GLN A 76 3.57 -33.82 -27.36
N ARG A 77 3.01 -33.07 -28.31
CA ARG A 77 3.78 -32.33 -29.33
C ARG A 77 3.63 -30.82 -29.27
N ILE A 78 2.55 -30.30 -28.68
CA ILE A 78 2.35 -28.87 -28.51
C ILE A 78 3.50 -28.29 -27.69
N ASN A 79 4.04 -27.15 -28.09
CA ASN A 79 5.14 -26.49 -27.40
C ASN A 79 4.99 -24.97 -27.49
N LYS A 80 5.88 -24.23 -26.82
CA LYS A 80 5.85 -22.76 -26.81
C LYS A 80 5.85 -22.12 -28.20
N GLY A 81 6.56 -22.70 -29.17
CA GLY A 81 6.68 -22.16 -30.53
C GLY A 81 5.43 -22.37 -31.40
N SER A 82 4.48 -23.17 -30.93
CA SER A 82 3.28 -23.54 -31.68
C SER A 82 2.22 -22.44 -31.77
N TRP A 83 2.15 -21.56 -30.77
CA TRP A 83 1.04 -20.62 -30.59
C TRP A 83 1.02 -19.45 -31.58
N GLY A 84 2.03 -19.33 -32.44
CA GLY A 84 2.04 -18.37 -33.54
C GLY A 84 1.24 -18.83 -34.78
N LYS A 85 0.78 -20.08 -34.82
CA LYS A 85 -0.01 -20.65 -35.91
C LYS A 85 -1.37 -21.12 -35.39
N SER A 86 -2.36 -21.19 -36.27
CA SER A 86 -3.60 -21.90 -35.97
C SER A 86 -3.32 -23.37 -35.65
N ILE A 87 -4.16 -23.96 -34.82
CA ILE A 87 -4.02 -25.34 -34.36
C ILE A 87 -5.29 -26.10 -34.75
N PHE A 88 -5.14 -27.32 -35.23
CA PHE A 88 -6.25 -28.19 -35.57
C PHE A 88 -6.05 -29.57 -34.95
N ILE A 89 -7.06 -30.06 -34.22
CA ILE A 89 -7.10 -31.42 -33.70
C ILE A 89 -8.14 -32.20 -34.51
N LEU A 90 -7.66 -33.15 -35.31
CA LEU A 90 -8.42 -33.79 -36.39
C LEU A 90 -9.62 -34.59 -35.87
N LYS A 91 -9.39 -35.47 -34.89
CA LYS A 91 -10.42 -36.39 -34.38
C LYS A 91 -11.56 -35.64 -33.68
N GLU A 92 -11.22 -34.61 -32.93
CA GLU A 92 -12.15 -33.75 -32.19
C GLU A 92 -12.79 -32.70 -33.12
N LYS A 93 -12.23 -32.50 -34.32
CA LYS A 93 -12.63 -31.46 -35.27
C LYS A 93 -12.57 -30.07 -34.62
N ALA A 94 -11.54 -29.87 -33.79
CA ALA A 94 -11.33 -28.65 -33.01
C ALA A 94 -10.30 -27.76 -33.72
N PHE A 95 -10.71 -26.56 -34.11
CA PHE A 95 -9.86 -25.56 -34.75
C PHE A 95 -9.67 -24.35 -33.83
N TYR A 96 -8.43 -24.05 -33.50
CA TYR A 96 -8.05 -22.91 -32.68
C TYR A 96 -7.39 -21.82 -33.51
N ASN A 97 -7.90 -20.60 -33.36
CA ASN A 97 -7.35 -19.42 -34.00
C ASN A 97 -6.61 -18.54 -32.95
N PRO A 98 -5.28 -18.34 -33.09
CA PRO A 98 -4.49 -17.60 -32.12
C PRO A 98 -4.81 -16.11 -32.10
N LEU A 99 -5.38 -15.54 -33.17
CA LEU A 99 -5.65 -14.10 -33.27
C LEU A 99 -6.79 -13.66 -32.36
N ASN A 100 -7.85 -14.46 -32.27
CA ASN A 100 -9.03 -14.18 -31.45
C ASN A 100 -9.09 -15.06 -30.20
N ARG A 101 -8.19 -16.05 -30.06
CA ARG A 101 -8.17 -17.04 -28.98
C ARG A 101 -9.48 -17.82 -28.85
N VAL A 102 -10.10 -18.14 -29.99
CA VAL A 102 -11.35 -18.91 -30.04
C VAL A 102 -11.09 -20.30 -30.59
N THR A 103 -11.73 -21.30 -29.98
CA THR A 103 -11.80 -22.65 -30.52
C THR A 103 -13.18 -22.90 -31.14
N GLU A 104 -13.19 -23.43 -32.34
CA GLU A 104 -14.38 -23.90 -33.04
C GLU A 104 -14.35 -25.43 -33.08
N ILE A 105 -15.42 -26.08 -32.62
CA ILE A 105 -15.63 -27.52 -32.80
C ILE A 105 -16.64 -27.71 -33.92
N LYS A 106 -16.25 -28.39 -34.99
CA LYS A 106 -17.11 -28.63 -36.17
C LYS A 106 -17.70 -27.34 -36.75
N GLY A 107 -16.93 -26.25 -36.73
CA GLY A 107 -17.32 -24.93 -37.24
C GLY A 107 -18.25 -24.13 -36.33
N THR A 108 -18.58 -24.63 -35.13
CA THR A 108 -19.29 -23.86 -34.10
C THR A 108 -18.34 -23.46 -33.00
N VAL A 109 -18.38 -22.19 -32.58
CA VAL A 109 -17.60 -21.70 -31.44
C VAL A 109 -17.99 -22.48 -30.20
N ASP A 110 -17.02 -23.11 -29.56
CA ASP A 110 -17.20 -23.77 -28.27
C ASP A 110 -16.37 -23.05 -27.21
N GLU A 111 -17.05 -22.22 -26.42
CA GLU A 111 -16.44 -21.49 -25.31
C GLU A 111 -15.95 -22.39 -24.18
N ASN A 112 -16.40 -23.66 -24.14
CA ASN A 112 -16.08 -24.61 -23.08
C ASN A 112 -15.03 -25.65 -23.48
N TYR A 113 -14.46 -25.56 -24.68
CA TYR A 113 -13.36 -26.44 -25.06
C TYR A 113 -12.03 -25.96 -24.48
N TRP A 114 -11.81 -26.29 -23.21
CA TRP A 114 -10.71 -25.74 -22.41
C TRP A 114 -9.34 -26.35 -22.74
N LEU A 115 -9.24 -27.51 -23.40
CA LEU A 115 -7.95 -28.17 -23.65
C LEU A 115 -6.93 -27.24 -24.31
N ILE A 116 -7.29 -26.63 -25.44
CA ILE A 116 -6.38 -25.77 -26.21
C ILE A 116 -6.17 -24.44 -25.48
N ASN A 117 -7.24 -23.83 -24.97
CA ASN A 117 -7.18 -22.55 -24.27
C ASN A 117 -6.34 -22.62 -22.99
N ASN A 118 -6.51 -23.66 -22.17
CA ASN A 118 -5.72 -23.87 -20.96
C ASN A 118 -4.25 -24.15 -21.29
N ASN A 119 -3.97 -24.91 -22.35
CA ASN A 119 -2.59 -25.12 -22.78
C ASN A 119 -1.93 -23.82 -23.26
N HIS A 120 -2.66 -22.96 -23.99
CA HIS A 120 -2.16 -21.62 -24.32
C HIS A 120 -1.87 -20.82 -23.04
N CYS A 121 -2.84 -20.75 -22.11
CA CYS A 121 -2.68 -20.05 -20.84
C CYS A 121 -1.51 -20.62 -20.01
N TYR A 122 -1.26 -21.93 -20.06
CA TYR A 122 -0.12 -22.58 -19.41
C TYR A 122 1.21 -22.06 -19.99
N PHE A 123 1.36 -21.97 -21.31
CA PHE A 123 2.56 -21.41 -21.92
C PHE A 123 2.70 -19.89 -21.70
N ASP A 124 1.59 -19.15 -21.66
CA ASP A 124 1.58 -17.73 -21.27
C ASP A 124 2.04 -17.57 -19.82
N LEU A 125 1.55 -18.42 -18.90
CA LEU A 125 1.97 -18.46 -17.50
C LEU A 125 3.48 -18.73 -17.38
N LEU A 126 4.00 -19.74 -18.08
CA LEU A 126 5.44 -20.04 -18.06
C LEU A 126 6.27 -18.87 -18.62
N THR A 127 5.79 -18.21 -19.67
CA THR A 127 6.44 -17.03 -20.24
C THR A 127 6.44 -15.86 -19.26
N PHE A 128 5.31 -15.61 -18.59
CA PHE A 128 5.17 -14.62 -17.53
C PHE A 128 6.14 -14.89 -16.37
N LEU A 129 6.22 -16.14 -15.90
CA LEU A 129 7.12 -16.55 -14.82
C LEU A 129 8.59 -16.36 -15.22
N LYS A 130 8.97 -16.67 -16.46
CA LYS A 130 10.31 -16.42 -16.99
C LYS A 130 10.64 -14.92 -17.05
N GLN A 131 9.69 -14.07 -17.42
CA GLN A 131 9.89 -12.61 -17.47
C GLN A 131 10.12 -12.01 -16.07
N HIS A 132 9.63 -12.67 -15.02
CA HIS A 132 9.81 -12.27 -13.62
C HIS A 132 10.87 -13.10 -12.89
N GLU A 133 11.75 -13.76 -13.64
CA GLU A 133 12.98 -14.36 -13.13
C GLU A 133 14.03 -13.27 -12.87
N HIS A 134 14.78 -13.43 -11.79
CA HIS A 134 15.89 -12.60 -11.33
C HIS A 134 16.72 -11.89 -12.43
N PRO A 135 16.45 -10.62 -12.79
CA PRO A 135 17.39 -9.80 -13.52
C PRO A 135 18.38 -9.24 -12.49
N GLY A 136 19.67 -9.60 -12.61
CA GLY A 136 20.69 -9.26 -11.61
C GLY A 136 20.58 -7.83 -11.06
N GLY A 137 20.19 -7.68 -9.78
CA GLY A 137 20.25 -6.40 -9.06
C GLY A 137 18.96 -5.91 -8.38
N ALA A 138 17.80 -6.55 -8.55
CA ALA A 138 16.58 -6.13 -7.85
C ALA A 138 16.51 -6.59 -6.37
N ILE A 139 15.74 -5.89 -5.54
CA ILE A 139 15.59 -6.26 -4.11
C ILE A 139 14.60 -7.43 -3.94
N PHE A 140 13.70 -7.63 -4.90
CA PHE A 140 12.70 -8.68 -4.90
C PHE A 140 12.64 -9.37 -6.27
N TYR A 141 12.51 -10.69 -6.22
CA TYR A 141 12.34 -11.54 -7.38
C TYR A 141 11.17 -12.49 -7.15
N PHE A 142 10.27 -12.57 -8.11
CA PHE A 142 9.12 -13.47 -8.00
C PHE A 142 9.54 -14.92 -8.25
N VAL A 143 10.33 -15.17 -9.30
CA VAL A 143 10.96 -16.46 -9.59
C VAL A 143 12.46 -16.34 -9.42
N ASP A 144 13.07 -17.24 -8.64
CA ASP A 144 14.50 -17.17 -8.33
C ASP A 144 15.37 -17.82 -9.40
N TYR A 145 14.84 -18.85 -10.06
CA TYR A 145 15.48 -19.52 -11.18
C TYR A 145 14.42 -20.11 -12.11
N PHE A 146 14.64 -20.02 -13.42
CA PHE A 146 13.79 -20.58 -14.45
C PHE A 146 14.62 -21.05 -15.65
N SER A 147 14.54 -22.35 -15.96
CA SER A 147 15.20 -22.95 -17.13
C SER A 147 14.22 -23.75 -17.97
N TRP A 148 14.12 -23.37 -19.25
CA TRP A 148 13.38 -24.12 -20.27
C TRP A 148 14.02 -25.50 -20.53
N ASP A 149 15.36 -25.54 -20.62
CA ASP A 149 16.11 -26.77 -20.95
C ASP A 149 15.92 -27.86 -19.89
N THR A 150 15.90 -27.47 -18.62
CA THR A 150 15.72 -28.40 -17.50
C THR A 150 14.25 -28.55 -17.08
N GLY A 151 13.33 -27.80 -17.69
CA GLY A 151 11.92 -27.78 -17.31
C GLY A 151 11.74 -27.52 -15.81
N THR A 152 12.48 -26.57 -15.25
CA THR A 152 12.53 -26.36 -13.80
C THR A 152 12.47 -24.89 -13.44
N MET A 153 11.68 -24.58 -12.43
CA MET A 153 11.66 -23.28 -11.77
C MET A 153 11.79 -23.40 -10.25
N VAL A 154 12.30 -22.37 -9.62
CA VAL A 154 12.58 -22.33 -8.19
C VAL A 154 11.99 -21.07 -7.56
N PHE A 155 11.30 -21.27 -6.45
CA PHE A 155 10.81 -20.23 -5.57
C PHE A 155 11.47 -20.38 -4.20
N THR A 156 11.99 -19.30 -3.64
CA THR A 156 12.60 -19.24 -2.32
C THR A 156 11.83 -18.23 -1.47
N THR A 157 11.61 -18.57 -0.22
CA THR A 157 11.05 -17.65 0.76
C THR A 157 11.96 -17.59 1.96
N LEU A 158 11.97 -16.45 2.66
CA LEU A 158 12.71 -16.29 3.91
C LEU A 158 12.05 -17.04 5.09
N LYS A 159 10.87 -17.64 4.88
CA LYS A 159 10.13 -18.40 5.89
C LYS A 159 10.60 -19.87 5.93
N LYS A 160 10.17 -20.60 6.96
CA LYS A 160 10.61 -21.98 7.33
C LYS A 160 10.65 -23.02 6.19
N GLU A 161 9.93 -22.81 5.08
CA GLU A 161 9.82 -23.78 3.98
C GLU A 161 10.98 -23.69 2.97
N GLY A 162 11.84 -22.66 3.06
CA GLY A 162 13.18 -22.59 2.47
C GLY A 162 13.24 -22.45 0.94
N GLN A 163 12.73 -23.44 0.20
CA GLN A 163 12.79 -23.49 -1.25
C GLN A 163 11.78 -24.48 -1.83
N LEU A 164 11.02 -24.06 -2.84
CA LEU A 164 10.14 -24.89 -3.64
C LEU A 164 10.70 -25.01 -5.06
N LYS A 165 11.00 -26.23 -5.49
CA LYS A 165 11.44 -26.54 -6.85
C LYS A 165 10.29 -27.19 -7.62
N ILE A 166 9.80 -26.52 -8.66
CA ILE A 166 8.71 -27.02 -9.50
C ILE A 166 9.29 -27.46 -10.84
N LYS A 167 9.04 -28.72 -11.21
CA LYS A 167 9.30 -29.21 -12.57
C LYS A 167 8.07 -28.96 -13.44
N PHE A 168 8.29 -28.49 -14.66
CA PHE A 168 7.26 -28.26 -15.66
C PHE A 168 7.66 -28.93 -16.99
N THR A 169 6.66 -29.30 -17.79
CA THR A 169 6.88 -29.92 -19.10
C THR A 169 7.01 -28.82 -20.18
N SER A 170 7.89 -29.04 -21.16
CA SER A 170 7.96 -28.22 -22.37
C SER A 170 6.77 -28.44 -23.31
N ASN A 171 6.02 -29.51 -23.06
CA ASN A 171 4.88 -29.92 -23.88
C ASN A 171 3.56 -29.53 -23.20
N GLY A 172 2.44 -29.99 -23.75
CA GLY A 172 1.13 -29.72 -23.18
C GLY A 172 0.92 -30.37 -21.82
N ILE A 173 0.01 -29.78 -21.05
CA ILE A 173 -0.44 -30.26 -19.74
C ILE A 173 -1.89 -30.72 -19.85
N ASP A 174 -2.17 -31.90 -19.29
CA ASP A 174 -3.52 -32.43 -19.15
C ASP A 174 -4.14 -31.84 -17.88
N LEU A 175 -5.29 -31.17 -18.03
CA LEU A 175 -5.97 -30.43 -16.96
C LEU A 175 -7.44 -30.82 -16.92
N PRO A 176 -8.10 -30.71 -15.76
CA PRO A 176 -9.54 -30.94 -15.65
C PRO A 176 -10.32 -30.10 -16.67
N GLY A 177 -11.27 -30.73 -17.35
CA GLY A 177 -12.04 -30.12 -18.44
C GLY A 177 -13.05 -29.06 -17.99
N ASP A 178 -13.19 -28.79 -16.70
CA ASP A 178 -14.03 -27.74 -16.12
C ASP A 178 -13.23 -26.51 -15.65
N LEU A 179 -11.90 -26.56 -15.75
CA LEU A 179 -11.02 -25.50 -15.31
C LEU A 179 -10.83 -24.43 -16.40
N ASP A 180 -11.17 -23.18 -16.11
CA ASP A 180 -10.79 -22.02 -16.93
C ASP A 180 -9.57 -21.29 -16.31
N LEU A 181 -8.43 -21.34 -17.00
CA LEU A 181 -7.21 -20.64 -16.58
C LEU A 181 -7.15 -19.19 -17.02
N THR A 182 -7.96 -18.78 -17.99
CA THR A 182 -7.90 -17.45 -18.61
C THR A 182 -8.07 -16.36 -17.56
N ARG A 183 -9.10 -16.49 -16.72
CA ARG A 183 -9.38 -15.54 -15.65
C ARG A 183 -8.28 -15.51 -14.59
N GLN A 184 -7.73 -16.67 -14.25
CA GLN A 184 -6.76 -16.83 -13.17
C GLN A 184 -5.40 -16.25 -13.56
N LEU A 185 -4.98 -16.53 -14.80
CA LEU A 185 -3.78 -15.94 -15.39
C LEU A 185 -3.92 -14.42 -15.48
N LYS A 186 -5.07 -13.90 -15.93
CA LYS A 186 -5.31 -12.46 -15.97
C LYS A 186 -5.19 -11.82 -14.58
N ARG A 187 -5.80 -12.42 -13.55
CA ARG A 187 -5.65 -11.94 -12.17
C ARG A 187 -4.20 -11.96 -11.69
N LEU A 188 -3.45 -13.00 -12.05
CA LEU A 188 -2.03 -13.08 -11.74
C LEU A 188 -1.25 -11.96 -12.44
N THR A 189 -1.49 -11.70 -13.72
CA THR A 189 -0.79 -10.61 -14.44
C THR A 189 -1.17 -9.24 -13.91
N ASP A 190 -2.46 -9.02 -13.59
CA ASP A 190 -2.98 -7.76 -13.05
C ASP A 190 -2.36 -7.45 -11.67
N ALA A 191 -2.05 -8.48 -10.87
CA ALA A 191 -1.36 -8.33 -9.58
C ALA A 191 0.05 -7.74 -9.69
N PHE A 192 0.65 -7.75 -10.90
CA PHE A 192 1.99 -7.24 -11.19
C PHE A 192 1.97 -5.93 -11.99
N ALA A 193 0.79 -5.41 -12.33
CA ALA A 193 0.66 -4.17 -13.11
C ALA A 193 1.18 -2.94 -12.36
N ASP A 194 1.19 -2.97 -11.02
CA ASP A 194 1.73 -1.90 -10.18
C ASP A 194 3.06 -2.34 -9.53
N PRO A 195 4.21 -1.87 -10.04
CA PRO A 195 5.52 -2.28 -9.53
C PRO A 195 5.81 -1.79 -8.10
N GLY A 196 5.03 -0.86 -7.55
CA GLY A 196 5.18 -0.37 -6.18
C GLY A 196 4.53 -1.28 -5.12
N LYS A 197 3.65 -2.20 -5.52
CA LYS A 197 2.91 -3.05 -4.58
C LYS A 197 3.72 -4.25 -4.12
N GLN A 198 3.59 -4.58 -2.83
CA GLN A 198 4.19 -5.79 -2.24
C GLN A 198 3.39 -7.06 -2.55
N PHE A 199 2.24 -6.96 -3.22
CA PHE A 199 1.30 -8.07 -3.45
C PHE A 199 1.94 -9.30 -4.12
N PRO A 200 2.82 -9.17 -5.14
CA PRO A 200 3.58 -10.30 -5.69
C PRO A 200 4.36 -11.12 -4.66
N LYS A 201 4.82 -10.50 -3.55
CA LYS A 201 5.52 -11.22 -2.47
C LYS A 201 4.59 -12.17 -1.72
N PHE A 202 3.34 -11.75 -1.51
CA PHE A 202 2.32 -12.57 -0.86
C PHE A 202 1.94 -13.73 -1.76
N ILE A 203 1.76 -13.50 -3.07
CA ILE A 203 1.52 -14.57 -4.04
C ILE A 203 2.67 -15.59 -4.01
N LYS A 204 3.93 -15.14 -4.05
CA LYS A 204 5.10 -16.03 -3.97
C LYS A 204 5.09 -16.86 -2.68
N SER A 205 4.80 -16.22 -1.55
CA SER A 205 4.70 -16.89 -0.24
C SER A 205 3.62 -17.97 -0.27
N GLU A 206 2.43 -17.68 -0.79
CA GLU A 206 1.33 -18.64 -0.84
C GLU A 206 1.56 -19.77 -1.84
N ILE A 207 2.25 -19.52 -2.96
CA ILE A 207 2.71 -20.59 -3.86
C ILE A 207 3.56 -21.59 -3.08
N VAL A 208 4.53 -21.12 -2.31
CA VAL A 208 5.43 -22.00 -1.54
C VAL A 208 4.68 -22.76 -0.44
N VAL A 209 3.81 -22.08 0.32
CA VAL A 209 3.03 -22.69 1.41
C VAL A 209 2.01 -23.71 0.92
N GLN A 210 1.29 -23.41 -0.16
CA GLN A 210 0.26 -24.32 -0.67
C GLN A 210 0.89 -25.52 -1.37
N LEU A 211 1.96 -25.30 -2.14
CA LEU A 211 2.53 -26.36 -2.96
C LEU A 211 3.53 -27.26 -2.23
N SER A 212 4.14 -26.79 -1.13
CA SER A 212 5.05 -27.60 -0.30
C SER A 212 4.41 -28.88 0.27
N LYS A 213 3.07 -28.95 0.27
CA LYS A 213 2.27 -30.08 0.75
C LYS A 213 2.15 -31.23 -0.26
N PHE A 214 2.50 -30.99 -1.53
CA PHE A 214 2.33 -31.96 -2.62
C PHE A 214 3.66 -32.59 -3.04
N THR A 215 3.58 -33.68 -3.81
CA THR A 215 4.76 -34.37 -4.33
C THR A 215 5.37 -33.64 -5.53
N SER A 216 6.69 -33.76 -5.71
CA SER A 216 7.43 -33.02 -6.74
C SER A 216 6.91 -33.23 -8.18
N SER A 217 6.29 -34.37 -8.50
CA SER A 217 5.78 -34.69 -9.83
C SER A 217 4.49 -33.96 -10.20
N GLU A 218 3.72 -33.51 -9.20
CA GLU A 218 2.38 -32.95 -9.41
C GLU A 218 2.35 -31.43 -9.21
N LEU A 219 3.46 -30.82 -8.77
CA LEU A 219 3.50 -29.41 -8.36
C LEU A 219 3.02 -28.43 -9.43
N MET A 220 3.36 -28.65 -10.71
CA MET A 220 2.92 -27.75 -11.78
C MET A 220 1.41 -27.86 -12.03
N ILE A 221 0.87 -29.07 -12.04
CA ILE A 221 -0.58 -29.30 -12.17
C ILE A 221 -1.29 -28.65 -10.98
N LYS A 222 -0.80 -28.88 -9.75
CA LYS A 222 -1.37 -28.29 -8.53
C LYS A 222 -1.20 -26.78 -8.45
N LEU A 223 -0.15 -26.20 -9.02
CA LEU A 223 -0.01 -24.75 -9.14
C LEU A 223 -1.14 -24.17 -10.00
N VAL A 224 -1.37 -24.80 -11.14
CA VAL A 224 -2.36 -24.36 -12.13
C VAL A 224 -3.79 -24.54 -11.60
N GLU A 225 -4.11 -25.70 -11.03
CA GLU A 225 -5.43 -25.98 -10.41
C GLU A 225 -5.74 -25.04 -9.24
N ASN A 226 -4.73 -24.73 -8.40
CA ASN A 226 -4.92 -23.93 -7.19
C ASN A 226 -4.63 -22.44 -7.39
N LEU A 227 -4.32 -21.97 -8.60
CA LEU A 227 -3.86 -20.60 -8.83
C LEU A 227 -4.87 -19.57 -8.31
N SER A 228 -6.16 -19.78 -8.57
CA SER A 228 -7.23 -18.92 -8.03
C SER A 228 -7.23 -18.86 -6.49
N SER A 229 -7.09 -20.01 -5.82
CA SER A 229 -7.07 -20.11 -4.36
C SER A 229 -5.83 -19.42 -3.77
N ILE A 230 -4.66 -19.65 -4.37
CA ILE A 230 -3.38 -19.01 -4.02
C ILE A 230 -3.52 -17.49 -4.08
N ILE A 231 -4.08 -16.95 -5.17
CA ILE A 231 -4.26 -15.50 -5.34
C ILE A 231 -5.22 -14.95 -4.29
N ASN A 232 -6.34 -15.63 -4.02
CA ASN A 232 -7.33 -15.18 -3.03
C ASN A 232 -6.75 -15.11 -1.61
N ILE A 233 -5.99 -16.13 -1.21
CA ILE A 233 -5.35 -16.16 0.11
C ILE A 233 -4.25 -15.11 0.19
N ALA A 234 -3.46 -14.94 -0.87
CA ALA A 234 -2.46 -13.89 -0.94
C ALA A 234 -3.08 -12.48 -0.82
N GLU A 235 -4.25 -12.27 -1.44
CA GLU A 235 -5.00 -11.02 -1.42
C GLU A 235 -5.47 -10.70 0.01
N GLN A 236 -6.07 -11.68 0.70
CA GLN A 236 -6.44 -11.57 2.11
C GLN A 236 -5.23 -11.26 3.01
N ASN A 237 -4.13 -11.99 2.84
CA ASN A 237 -2.91 -11.76 3.62
C ASN A 237 -2.29 -10.37 3.35
N PHE A 238 -2.39 -9.88 2.11
CA PHE A 238 -1.94 -8.55 1.74
C PHE A 238 -2.83 -7.46 2.34
N GLU A 239 -4.16 -7.64 2.35
CA GLU A 239 -5.09 -6.73 3.01
C GLU A 239 -4.84 -6.65 4.52
N ILE A 240 -4.61 -7.78 5.18
CA ILE A 240 -4.25 -7.82 6.60
C ILE A 240 -2.95 -7.03 6.84
N TYR A 241 -1.93 -7.26 6.00
CA TYR A 241 -0.66 -6.52 6.09
C TYR A 241 -0.84 -5.01 5.94
N LEU A 242 -1.62 -4.56 4.94
CA LEU A 242 -1.91 -3.15 4.74
C LEU A 242 -2.68 -2.57 5.94
N HIS A 243 -3.62 -3.32 6.48
CA HIS A 243 -4.38 -2.93 7.66
C HIS A 243 -3.46 -2.78 8.88
N ASP A 244 -2.59 -3.75 9.17
CA ASP A 244 -1.67 -3.68 10.31
C ASP A 244 -0.64 -2.55 10.16
N LEU A 245 -0.11 -2.33 8.96
CA LEU A 245 0.77 -1.19 8.66
C LEU A 245 0.05 0.14 8.92
N SER A 246 -1.21 0.25 8.52
CA SER A 246 -2.01 1.46 8.78
C SER A 246 -2.28 1.68 10.28
N LEU A 247 -2.48 0.60 11.05
CA LEU A 247 -2.62 0.69 12.51
C LEU A 247 -1.32 1.13 13.19
N GLU A 248 -0.17 0.61 12.76
CA GLU A 248 1.14 1.02 13.29
C GLU A 248 1.43 2.49 13.02
N ASN A 249 1.17 2.95 11.80
CA ASN A 249 1.30 4.37 11.43
C ASN A 249 0.38 5.24 12.30
N LEU A 250 -0.87 4.83 12.51
CA LEU A 250 -1.81 5.57 13.33
C LEU A 250 -1.41 5.59 14.82
N LYS A 251 -0.88 4.48 15.35
CA LYS A 251 -0.31 4.43 16.70
C LYS A 251 0.89 5.38 16.85
N LYS A 252 1.76 5.44 15.84
CA LYS A 252 2.89 6.37 15.81
C LYS A 252 2.39 7.82 15.80
N ASP A 253 1.43 8.14 14.93
CA ASP A 253 0.82 9.46 14.85
C ASP A 253 0.19 9.85 16.19
N TYR A 254 -0.43 8.91 16.92
CA TYR A 254 -0.97 9.13 18.26
C TYR A 254 0.12 9.45 19.30
N ILE A 255 1.24 8.72 19.30
CA ILE A 255 2.35 8.99 20.22
C ILE A 255 2.97 10.36 19.94
N ASP A 256 3.18 10.68 18.66
CA ASP A 256 3.72 11.97 18.22
C ASP A 256 2.76 13.12 18.56
N TYR A 257 1.45 12.91 18.36
CA TYR A 257 0.38 13.82 18.77
C TYR A 257 0.46 14.13 20.26
N LYS A 258 0.49 13.08 21.11
CA LYS A 258 0.59 13.24 22.57
C LYS A 258 1.83 14.08 22.92
N ASN A 259 3.00 13.67 22.43
CA ASN A 259 4.26 14.33 22.76
C ASN A 259 4.29 15.81 22.35
N LYS A 260 3.76 16.16 21.17
CA LYS A 260 3.70 17.53 20.65
C LYS A 260 3.01 18.48 21.64
N TYR A 261 1.78 18.16 22.05
CA TYR A 261 0.98 19.03 22.92
C TYR A 261 1.50 19.06 24.37
N PHE A 262 1.96 17.92 24.90
CA PHE A 262 2.56 17.88 26.23
C PHE A 262 3.86 18.70 26.30
N ASN A 263 4.65 18.74 25.22
CA ASN A 263 5.83 19.58 25.14
C ASN A 263 5.48 21.07 25.04
N GLN A 264 4.49 21.45 24.22
CA GLN A 264 4.01 22.84 24.16
C GLN A 264 3.55 23.36 25.52
N PHE A 265 2.86 22.54 26.33
CA PHE A 265 2.51 22.93 27.70
C PHE A 265 3.70 23.04 28.63
N ARG A 266 4.67 22.12 28.53
CA ARG A 266 5.89 22.21 29.33
C ARG A 266 6.63 23.53 29.06
N ASP A 267 6.65 23.96 27.80
CA ASP A 267 7.26 25.23 27.41
C ASP A 267 6.51 26.43 27.98
N ILE A 268 5.17 26.45 27.90
CA ILE A 268 4.36 27.53 28.51
C ILE A 268 4.52 27.54 30.02
N LEU A 269 4.45 26.37 30.66
CA LEU A 269 4.62 26.25 32.11
C LEU A 269 6.02 26.71 32.53
N SER A 270 7.06 26.37 31.76
CA SER A 270 8.43 26.83 32.01
C SER A 270 8.53 28.35 31.90
N LYS A 271 7.95 28.96 30.85
CA LYS A 271 7.87 30.43 30.69
C LYS A 271 7.13 31.09 31.85
N LEU A 272 5.99 30.55 32.25
CA LEU A 272 5.22 31.04 33.41
C LEU A 272 6.01 30.90 34.70
N THR A 273 6.65 29.76 34.93
CA THR A 273 7.48 29.53 36.14
C THR A 273 8.62 30.54 36.23
N ASN A 274 9.31 30.78 35.10
CA ASN A 274 10.40 31.76 35.05
C ASN A 274 9.89 33.18 35.32
N GLN A 275 8.71 33.55 34.81
CA GLN A 275 8.10 34.84 35.10
C GLN A 275 7.59 34.95 36.55
N VAL A 276 7.05 33.86 37.11
CA VAL A 276 6.60 33.78 38.50
C VAL A 276 7.77 33.95 39.47
N ILE A 277 8.92 33.34 39.19
CA ILE A 277 10.12 33.47 40.01
C ILE A 277 10.78 34.84 39.80
N GLY A 278 10.84 35.33 38.56
CA GLY A 278 11.49 36.59 38.24
C GLY A 278 10.81 37.80 38.89
N LEU A 279 9.48 37.74 39.08
CA LEU A 279 8.71 38.91 39.48
C LEU A 279 8.91 39.36 40.94
N PRO A 280 8.85 38.48 41.96
CA PRO A 280 9.21 38.85 43.33
C PRO A 280 10.64 39.38 43.42
N VAL A 281 11.57 38.81 42.65
CA VAL A 281 12.97 39.26 42.60
C VAL A 281 13.05 40.68 42.03
N THR A 282 12.38 40.95 40.91
CA THR A 282 12.33 42.28 40.31
C THR A 282 11.68 43.30 41.23
N ILE A 283 10.57 42.95 41.90
CA ILE A 283 9.91 43.82 42.89
C ILE A 283 10.83 44.08 44.08
N ALA A 284 11.45 43.05 44.65
CA ALA A 284 12.37 43.19 45.78
C ALA A 284 13.59 44.06 45.42
N ALA A 285 14.19 43.84 44.25
CA ALA A 285 15.28 44.66 43.74
C ALA A 285 14.85 46.12 43.52
N SER A 286 13.64 46.34 43.00
CA SER A 286 13.07 47.68 42.79
C SER A 286 12.83 48.39 44.12
N ILE A 287 12.25 47.70 45.12
CA ILE A 287 12.07 48.23 46.48
C ILE A 287 13.42 48.59 47.11
N PHE A 288 14.41 47.69 47.04
CA PHE A 288 15.73 47.92 47.61
C PHE A 288 16.47 49.08 46.94
N GLY A 289 16.40 49.18 45.60
CA GLY A 289 16.96 50.29 44.85
C GLY A 289 16.30 51.61 45.19
N THR A 290 14.97 51.62 45.31
CA THR A 290 14.19 52.81 45.69
C THR A 290 14.53 53.27 47.10
N TYR A 291 14.66 52.34 48.06
CA TYR A 291 15.01 52.64 49.44
C TYR A 291 16.38 53.32 49.57
N LYS A 292 17.36 52.98 48.72
CA LYS A 292 18.69 53.60 48.75
C LYS A 292 18.78 55.00 48.15
N ILE A 293 17.81 55.41 47.33
CA ILE A 293 17.87 56.64 46.53
C ILE A 293 16.68 57.56 46.87
N SER A 294 16.17 57.46 48.10
CA SER A 294 14.99 58.19 48.58
C SER A 294 15.13 59.71 48.55
N ASP A 295 16.37 60.23 48.51
CA ASP A 295 16.63 61.65 48.73
C ASP A 295 16.38 62.52 47.49
N SER A 296 16.14 61.91 46.31
CA SER A 296 15.87 62.63 45.06
C SER A 296 14.47 62.33 44.53
N PRO A 297 13.50 63.27 44.66
CA PRO A 297 12.15 63.10 44.14
C PRO A 297 12.09 62.83 42.64
N ILE A 298 13.01 63.44 41.87
CA ILE A 298 13.09 63.26 40.42
C ILE A 298 13.46 61.80 40.10
N THR A 299 14.44 61.23 40.80
CA THR A 299 14.85 59.84 40.60
C THR A 299 13.72 58.87 40.96
N LEU A 300 12.99 59.12 42.06
CA LEU A 300 11.80 58.33 42.43
C LEU A 300 10.72 58.36 41.34
N LEU A 301 10.49 59.52 40.71
CA LEU A 301 9.51 59.67 39.62
C LEU A 301 9.93 58.92 38.35
N ILE A 302 11.24 58.95 38.03
CA ILE A 302 11.81 58.15 36.92
C ILE A 302 11.64 56.66 37.19
N ILE A 303 11.98 56.19 38.40
CA ILE A 303 11.80 54.78 38.80
C ILE A 303 10.33 54.37 38.67
N LEU A 304 9.41 55.20 39.16
CA LEU A 304 7.97 54.93 39.06
C LEU A 304 7.53 54.82 37.59
N THR A 305 8.00 55.71 36.73
CA THR A 305 7.65 55.72 35.30
C THR A 305 8.17 54.47 34.60
N VAL A 306 9.43 54.08 34.82
CA VAL A 306 10.01 52.86 34.26
C VAL A 306 9.28 51.62 34.79
N PHE A 307 8.96 51.60 36.07
CA PHE A 307 8.20 50.52 36.67
C PHE A 307 6.79 50.40 36.06
N LEU A 308 6.07 51.50 35.86
CA LEU A 308 4.76 51.49 35.20
C LEU A 308 4.84 50.98 33.75
N LEU A 309 5.86 51.37 32.99
CA LEU A 309 6.09 50.82 31.65
C LEU A 309 6.33 49.30 31.69
N TYR A 310 7.14 48.83 32.63
CA TYR A 310 7.36 47.39 32.86
C TYR A 310 6.06 46.66 33.22
N VAL A 311 5.18 47.29 34.00
CA VAL A 311 3.86 46.74 34.35
C VAL A 311 2.97 46.56 33.13
N VAL A 312 2.85 47.60 32.30
CA VAL A 312 2.06 47.52 31.06
C VAL A 312 2.58 46.41 30.16
N TYR A 313 3.90 46.31 29.99
CA TYR A 313 4.53 45.25 29.22
C TYR A 313 4.26 43.86 29.80
N SER A 314 4.36 43.70 31.12
CA SER A 314 4.10 42.41 31.79
C SER A 314 2.64 41.96 31.68
N ILE A 315 1.68 42.90 31.81
CA ILE A 315 0.25 42.62 31.58
C ILE A 315 0.01 42.17 30.14
N PHE A 316 0.66 42.82 29.17
CA PHE A 316 0.57 42.42 27.77
C PHE A 316 1.08 40.98 27.55
N LEU A 317 2.24 40.61 28.12
CA LEU A 317 2.76 39.25 28.03
C LEU A 317 1.84 38.21 28.67
N LEU A 318 1.23 38.52 29.82
CA LEU A 318 0.27 37.62 30.47
C LEU A 318 -0.98 37.39 29.62
N LYS A 319 -1.49 38.44 28.96
CA LYS A 319 -2.60 38.32 28.03
C LYS A 319 -2.25 37.42 26.85
N LEU A 320 -1.05 37.59 26.28
CA LEU A 320 -0.57 36.76 25.17
C LEU A 320 -0.52 35.27 25.56
N GLN A 321 0.03 34.96 26.73
CA GLN A 321 0.07 33.59 27.25
C GLN A 321 -1.32 32.99 27.47
N LYS A 322 -2.28 33.80 27.94
CA LYS A 322 -3.67 33.35 28.10
C LYS A 322 -4.29 32.99 26.76
N THR A 323 -4.01 33.78 25.71
CA THR A 323 -4.42 33.46 24.34
C THR A 323 -3.75 32.18 23.84
N ASP A 324 -2.44 32.01 24.03
CA ASP A 324 -1.72 30.79 23.63
C ASP A 324 -2.32 29.53 24.28
N ILE A 325 -2.68 29.59 25.56
CA ILE A 325 -3.35 28.49 26.27
C ILE A 325 -4.71 28.17 25.64
N SER A 326 -5.48 29.19 25.25
CA SER A 326 -6.77 29.03 24.60
C SER A 326 -6.61 28.40 23.21
N ASP A 327 -5.65 28.88 22.41
CA ASP A 327 -5.40 28.38 21.06
C ASP A 327 -4.94 26.92 21.08
N ILE A 328 -4.06 26.56 22.01
CA ILE A 328 -3.64 25.16 22.22
C ILE A 328 -4.83 24.27 22.58
N LYS A 329 -5.75 24.76 23.42
CA LYS A 329 -6.97 24.01 23.76
C LYS A 329 -7.84 23.79 22.52
N ILE A 330 -8.05 24.83 21.71
CA ILE A 330 -8.88 24.74 20.49
C ILE A 330 -8.25 23.76 19.49
N MET A 331 -6.94 23.86 19.25
CA MET A 331 -6.22 22.95 18.34
C MET A 331 -6.30 21.50 18.84
N PHE A 332 -6.09 21.28 20.14
CA PHE A 332 -6.21 19.95 20.73
C PHE A 332 -7.62 19.38 20.60
N ASP A 333 -8.66 20.16 20.89
CA ASP A 333 -10.04 19.66 20.77
C ASP A 333 -10.39 19.29 19.33
N LYS A 334 -9.93 20.07 18.34
CA LYS A 334 -10.13 19.79 16.91
C LYS A 334 -9.43 18.49 16.50
N ASP A 335 -8.15 18.35 16.83
CA ASP A 335 -7.37 17.16 16.47
C ASP A 335 -7.85 15.92 17.22
N PHE A 336 -8.29 16.07 18.48
CA PHE A 336 -8.89 15.00 19.26
C PHE A 336 -10.14 14.43 18.58
N LEU A 337 -11.05 15.29 18.10
CA LEU A 337 -12.26 14.86 17.41
C LEU A 337 -11.96 14.14 16.09
N TYR A 338 -10.91 14.58 15.38
CA TYR A 338 -10.46 13.90 14.17
C TYR A 338 -9.95 12.48 14.48
N LEU A 339 -9.14 12.33 15.52
CA LEU A 339 -8.55 11.05 15.90
C LEU A 339 -9.54 10.10 16.57
N GLU A 340 -10.48 10.62 17.39
CA GLU A 340 -11.49 9.83 18.11
C GLU A 340 -12.35 8.98 17.16
N ASN A 341 -12.64 9.50 15.97
CA ASN A 341 -13.46 8.83 14.97
C ASN A 341 -12.67 7.89 14.04
N SER A 342 -11.39 7.67 14.30
CA SER A 342 -10.55 6.81 13.45
C SER A 342 -10.89 5.32 13.60
N PRO A 343 -10.69 4.49 12.55
CA PRO A 343 -10.92 3.04 12.61
C PRO A 343 -10.13 2.32 13.71
N PHE A 344 -9.01 2.92 14.16
CA PHE A 344 -8.18 2.38 15.23
C PHE A 344 -8.94 2.20 16.55
N PHE A 345 -9.68 3.21 16.98
CA PHE A 345 -10.40 3.16 18.26
C PHE A 345 -11.66 2.29 18.23
N GLN A 346 -12.19 1.99 17.03
CA GLN A 346 -13.25 1.01 16.87
C GLN A 346 -12.75 -0.41 17.17
N LYS A 347 -11.49 -0.71 16.80
CA LYS A 347 -10.85 -2.03 17.00
C LYS A 347 -10.24 -2.18 18.40
N PHE A 348 -9.76 -1.09 19.01
CA PHE A 348 -9.13 -1.08 20.33
C PHE A 348 -9.87 -0.15 21.31
N PRO A 349 -11.03 -0.58 21.84
CA PRO A 349 -11.85 0.24 22.72
C PRO A 349 -11.14 0.63 24.02
N ASP A 350 -10.26 -0.23 24.54
CA ASP A 350 -9.48 0.06 25.75
C ASP A 350 -8.52 1.25 25.53
N GLN A 351 -7.94 1.37 24.33
CA GLN A 351 -7.11 2.53 24.01
C GLN A 351 -7.92 3.81 23.83
N LEU A 352 -9.19 3.71 23.43
CA LEU A 352 -10.09 4.86 23.39
C LEU A 352 -10.36 5.39 24.80
N ILE A 353 -10.47 4.51 25.79
CA ILE A 353 -10.62 4.89 27.20
C ILE A 353 -9.37 5.68 27.65
N ASP A 354 -8.17 5.16 27.36
CA ASP A 354 -6.92 5.86 27.66
C ASP A 354 -6.79 7.19 26.92
N PHE A 355 -7.27 7.27 25.68
CA PHE A 355 -7.29 8.49 24.89
C PHE A 355 -8.22 9.55 25.50
N LYS A 356 -9.43 9.14 25.91
CA LYS A 356 -10.38 10.01 26.62
C LYS A 356 -9.82 10.47 27.97
N ASN A 357 -9.18 9.57 28.72
CA ASN A 357 -8.49 9.92 29.96
C ASN A 357 -7.37 10.95 29.71
N THR A 358 -6.65 10.84 28.60
CA THR A 358 -5.63 11.81 28.18
C THR A 358 -6.25 13.18 27.92
N LYS A 359 -7.41 13.25 27.26
CA LYS A 359 -8.17 14.52 27.10
C LYS A 359 -8.60 15.11 28.42
N VAL A 360 -9.10 14.30 29.36
CA VAL A 360 -9.48 14.79 30.70
C VAL A 360 -8.25 15.38 31.41
N SER A 361 -7.12 14.67 31.41
CA SER A 361 -5.87 15.16 32.01
C SER A 361 -5.37 16.44 31.33
N PHE A 362 -5.46 16.51 30.00
CA PHE A 362 -5.11 17.70 29.21
C PHE A 362 -5.96 18.91 29.62
N LEU A 363 -7.29 18.76 29.67
CA LEU A 363 -8.22 19.83 30.01
C LEU A 363 -8.04 20.31 31.46
N GLN A 364 -7.74 19.39 32.39
CA GLN A 364 -7.38 19.74 33.76
C GLN A 364 -6.12 20.61 33.80
N ARG A 365 -5.08 20.27 33.04
CA ARG A 365 -3.84 21.08 32.96
C ARG A 365 -4.10 22.46 32.36
N VAL A 366 -4.89 22.56 31.30
CA VAL A 366 -5.34 23.85 30.74
C VAL A 366 -6.04 24.70 31.80
N LYS A 367 -6.94 24.08 32.58
CA LYS A 367 -7.65 24.77 33.67
C LYS A 367 -6.67 25.27 34.74
N TYR A 368 -5.73 24.43 35.19
CA TYR A 368 -4.73 24.84 36.17
C TYR A 368 -3.82 25.95 35.67
N LEU A 369 -3.39 25.91 34.40
CA LEU A 369 -2.59 26.97 33.79
C LEU A 369 -3.36 28.29 33.72
N ASN A 370 -4.63 28.28 33.31
CA ASN A 370 -5.46 29.48 33.30
C ASN A 370 -5.62 30.07 34.71
N ILE A 371 -5.91 29.22 35.71
CA ILE A 371 -6.00 29.65 37.10
C ILE A 371 -4.67 30.24 37.58
N ALA A 372 -3.54 29.62 37.24
CA ALA A 372 -2.22 30.13 37.61
C ALA A 372 -1.94 31.51 37.01
N VAL A 373 -2.28 31.72 35.73
CA VAL A 373 -2.18 33.04 35.07
C VAL A 373 -3.07 34.07 35.76
N ASP A 374 -4.31 33.73 36.10
CA ASP A 374 -5.25 34.65 36.75
C ASP A 374 -4.81 35.00 38.17
N VAL A 375 -4.37 34.02 38.96
CA VAL A 375 -3.81 34.23 40.30
C VAL A 375 -2.56 35.12 40.23
N TYR A 376 -1.67 34.84 39.28
CA TYR A 376 -0.47 35.64 39.07
C TYR A 376 -0.80 37.08 38.68
N TYR A 377 -1.78 37.29 37.80
CA TYR A 377 -2.25 38.62 37.45
C TYR A 377 -2.73 39.41 38.68
N VAL A 378 -3.52 38.77 39.57
CA VAL A 378 -3.99 39.40 40.82
C VAL A 378 -2.83 39.79 41.73
N PHE A 379 -1.90 38.86 42.00
CA PHE A 379 -0.72 39.15 42.83
C PHE A 379 0.12 40.27 42.23
N PHE A 380 0.27 40.28 40.91
CA PHE A 380 1.02 41.32 40.22
C PHE A 380 0.38 42.69 40.40
N VAL A 381 -0.92 42.81 40.14
CA VAL A 381 -1.66 44.08 40.31
C VAL A 381 -1.59 44.58 41.75
N VAL A 382 -1.78 43.70 42.74
CA VAL A 382 -1.66 44.05 44.16
C VAL A 382 -0.24 44.52 44.49
N GLY A 383 0.78 43.82 44.03
CA GLY A 383 2.18 44.21 44.24
C GLY A 383 2.53 45.57 43.65
N VAL A 384 2.01 45.86 42.44
CA VAL A 384 2.17 47.16 41.79
C VAL A 384 1.49 48.28 42.56
N LEU A 385 0.25 48.05 43.04
CA LEU A 385 -0.47 49.03 43.85
C LEU A 385 0.27 49.34 45.15
N LEU A 386 0.76 48.32 45.85
CA LEU A 386 1.53 48.49 47.09
C LEU A 386 2.85 49.24 46.84
N PHE A 387 3.57 48.92 45.76
CA PHE A 387 4.82 49.60 45.41
C PHE A 387 4.60 51.05 45.00
N THR A 388 3.54 51.32 44.24
CA THR A 388 3.16 52.69 43.85
C THR A 388 2.79 53.51 45.08
N LEU A 389 1.99 52.96 45.98
CA LEU A 389 1.64 53.60 47.24
C LEU A 389 2.88 53.90 48.10
N TYR A 390 3.84 52.97 48.15
CA TYR A 390 5.11 53.15 48.84
C TYR A 390 5.91 54.34 48.30
N ILE A 391 6.06 54.46 46.97
CA ILE A 391 6.74 55.59 46.35
C ILE A 391 5.99 56.91 46.62
N LEU A 392 4.66 56.90 46.55
CA LEU A 392 3.85 58.09 46.83
C LEU A 392 4.01 58.56 48.28
N ILE A 393 4.01 57.64 49.25
CA ILE A 393 4.27 57.96 50.66
C ILE A 393 5.67 58.58 50.79
N GLN A 394 6.69 57.97 50.19
CA GLN A 394 8.07 58.47 50.21
C GLN A 394 8.18 59.89 49.62
N LEU A 395 7.46 60.19 48.53
CA LEU A 395 7.41 61.53 47.94
C LEU A 395 6.71 62.56 48.83
N MET A 396 5.72 62.16 49.63
CA MET A 396 4.99 63.07 50.51
C MET A 396 5.73 63.35 51.84
N THR A 397 6.52 62.40 52.35
CA THR A 397 7.28 62.56 53.61
C THR A 397 8.17 63.82 53.65
N PRO A 398 8.99 64.14 52.61
CA PRO A 398 9.79 65.35 52.58
C PRO A 398 8.95 66.63 52.64
N ALA A 399 7.79 66.65 51.99
CA ALA A 399 6.89 67.81 52.03
C ALA A 399 6.30 68.01 53.44
N LEU A 400 6.00 66.92 54.13
CA LEU A 400 5.45 66.89 55.49
C LEU A 400 6.51 67.27 56.54
N THR A 401 7.75 66.79 56.41
CA THR A 401 8.86 67.23 57.27
C THR A 401 9.22 68.70 57.04
N ILE A 402 9.21 69.19 55.79
CA ILE A 402 9.42 70.63 55.51
C ILE A 402 8.29 71.47 56.12
N THR A 403 7.03 71.06 56.03
CA THR A 403 5.92 71.81 56.65
C THR A 403 5.94 71.76 58.17
N VAL A 404 6.28 70.61 58.78
CA VAL A 404 6.46 70.50 60.24
C VAL A 404 7.66 71.32 60.70
N PHE A 405 8.75 71.35 59.95
CA PHE A 405 9.91 72.19 60.25
C PHE A 405 9.60 73.69 60.13
N LEU A 406 8.85 74.10 59.10
CA LEU A 406 8.36 75.48 58.95
C LEU A 406 7.37 75.86 60.04
N LEU A 407 6.50 74.95 60.49
CA LEU A 407 5.60 75.15 61.63
C LEU A 407 6.37 75.24 62.96
N ALA A 408 7.40 74.44 63.17
CA ALA A 408 8.23 74.49 64.36
C ALA A 408 9.00 75.82 64.46
N LEU A 409 9.55 76.30 63.34
CA LEU A 409 10.16 77.64 63.25
C LEU A 409 9.14 78.75 63.52
N PHE A 410 7.89 78.60 63.07
CA PHE A 410 6.82 79.58 63.32
C PHE A 410 6.34 79.60 64.79
N ILE A 411 6.53 78.50 65.53
CA ILE A 411 6.16 78.38 66.95
C ILE A 411 7.28 78.89 67.87
N GLU A 412 8.55 78.90 67.44
CA GLU A 412 9.65 79.48 68.23
C GLU A 412 9.65 81.02 68.26
N ASP A 413 8.99 81.69 67.31
CA ASP A 413 8.88 83.15 67.23
C ASP A 413 7.60 83.72 67.88
N PHE A 414 6.84 82.92 68.63
CA PHE A 414 5.66 83.31 69.42
C PHE A 414 5.79 82.83 70.87
#